data_AF-A0A5R2MZX2-F1
#
_entry.id   AF-A0A5R2MZX2-F1
#
_cell.length_a   1.000
_cell.length_b   1.000
_cell.length_c   1.000
_cell.angle_alpha   90.00
_cell.angle_beta   90.00
_cell.angle_gamma   90.00
#
_symmetry.space_group_name_H-M   'P 1'
#
loop_
_entity.id
_entity.type
_entity.pdbx_description
1 polymer ?
#
loop_
_entity_poly.entity_id
_entity_poly.type
_entity_poly.pdbx_seq_one_letter_code
_entity_poly.pdbx_strand_id
1 'polypeptide(L)' 'MTADKERPAGLVAIDREMTRQHADAIASFRQNTAEAKKAAASIKRNGRLLLLGMGGSHAVG' A
#
# COMPACT_ATOMS: atom_id res chain seq x y z
N MET A 1 -16.43 -12.46 -36.12
CA MET A 1 -16.98 -11.61 -35.05
C MET A 1 -16.97 -12.42 -33.77
N THR A 2 -15.88 -12.36 -33.01
CA THR A 2 -15.78 -13.05 -31.71
C THR A 2 -16.47 -12.19 -30.68
N ALA A 3 -17.50 -12.72 -30.04
CA ALA A 3 -18.20 -12.06 -28.95
C ALA A 3 -17.21 -11.56 -27.89
N ASP A 4 -17.27 -10.27 -27.55
CA ASP A 4 -16.61 -9.71 -26.38
C ASP A 4 -17.11 -10.49 -25.16
N LYS A 5 -16.28 -11.41 -24.64
CA LYS A 5 -16.56 -12.07 -23.38
C LYS A 5 -16.45 -11.01 -22.29
N GLU A 6 -17.58 -10.69 -21.66
CA GLU A 6 -17.59 -9.86 -20.45
C GLU A 6 -16.56 -10.41 -19.46
N ARG A 7 -15.71 -9.51 -18.92
CA ARG A 7 -14.66 -9.88 -17.97
C ARG A 7 -15.30 -10.50 -16.72
N PRO A 8 -14.75 -11.60 -16.17
CA PRO A 8 -15.21 -12.17 -14.91
C PRO A 8 -15.27 -11.12 -13.80
N ALA A 9 -16.33 -11.16 -12.99
CA ALA A 9 -16.56 -10.18 -11.92
C ALA A 9 -15.38 -10.03 -10.95
N GLY A 10 -14.65 -11.13 -10.66
CA GLY A 10 -13.45 -11.11 -9.83
C GLY A 10 -12.30 -10.28 -10.43
N LEU A 11 -12.08 -10.36 -11.74
CA LEU A 11 -11.06 -9.55 -12.41
C LEU A 11 -11.44 -8.07 -12.40
N VAL A 12 -12.72 -7.76 -12.62
CA VAL A 12 -13.23 -6.38 -12.54
C VAL A 12 -13.04 -5.79 -11.14
N ALA A 13 -13.23 -6.59 -10.08
CA ALA A 13 -12.99 -6.15 -8.71
C ALA A 13 -11.51 -5.86 -8.45
N ILE A 14 -10.60 -6.71 -8.95
CA ILE A 14 -9.16 -6.49 -8.86
C ILE A 14 -8.76 -5.21 -9.59
N ASP A 15 -9.25 -4.99 -10.82
CA ASP A 15 -8.91 -3.79 -11.61
C ASP A 15 -9.32 -2.50 -10.87
N ARG A 16 -10.51 -2.51 -10.25
CA ARG A 16 -11.00 -1.37 -9.45
C ARG A 16 -10.10 -1.09 -8.25
N GLU A 17 -9.66 -2.13 -7.55
CA GLU A 17 -8.75 -1.99 -6.41
C GLU A 17 -7.39 -1.46 -6.86
N MET A 18 -6.79 -2.06 -7.90
CA MET A 18 -5.49 -1.64 -8.43
C MET A 18 -5.50 -0.19 -8.94
N THR A 19 -6.60 0.24 -9.56
CA THR A 19 -6.77 1.64 -10.02
C THR A 19 -6.74 2.64 -8.86
N ARG A 20 -7.21 2.24 -7.67
CA ARG A 20 -7.30 3.11 -6.49
C ARG A 20 -5.97 3.28 -5.75
N GLN A 21 -5.08 2.29 -5.83
CA GLN A 21 -3.84 2.23 -5.03
C GLN A 21 -2.94 3.46 -5.16
N HIS A 22 -2.84 4.08 -6.34
CA HIS A 22 -2.00 5.28 -6.51
C HIS A 22 -2.51 6.46 -5.68
N ALA A 23 -3.82 6.75 -5.75
CA ALA A 23 -4.41 7.83 -4.98
C ALA A 23 -4.32 7.56 -3.47
N ASP A 24 -4.57 6.31 -3.06
CA ASP A 24 -4.44 5.88 -1.67
C ASP A 24 -3.01 6.04 -1.14
N ALA A 25 -1.99 5.70 -1.95
CA ALA A 25 -0.59 5.83 -1.57
C ALA A 25 -0.21 7.30 -1.34
N ILE A 26 -0.63 8.20 -2.24
CA ILE A 26 -0.37 9.65 -2.09
C ILE A 26 -1.12 10.22 -0.88
N ALA A 27 -2.37 9.81 -0.66
CA ALA A 27 -3.14 10.22 0.51
C ALA A 27 -2.47 9.77 1.81
N SER A 28 -2.08 8.49 1.89
CA SER A 28 -1.40 7.90 3.05
C SER A 28 -0.07 8.61 3.34
N PHE A 29 0.73 8.87 2.31
CA PHE A 29 1.99 9.61 2.46
C PHE A 29 1.79 10.99 3.06
N ARG A 30 0.83 11.76 2.54
CA ARG A 30 0.54 13.12 3.02
C ARG A 30 -0.01 13.10 4.44
N GLN A 31 -0.96 12.21 4.72
CA GLN A 31 -1.64 12.13 6.03
C GLN A 31 -0.70 11.64 7.14
N ASN A 32 0.29 10.80 6.83
CA ASN A 32 1.18 10.23 7.83
C ASN A 32 2.40 11.10 8.17
N THR A 33 2.43 12.37 7.75
CA THR A 33 3.56 13.30 7.99
C THR A 33 3.95 13.37 9.47
N ALA A 34 2.98 13.42 10.39
CA ALA A 34 3.25 13.52 11.83
C ALA A 34 3.87 12.23 12.39
N GLU A 35 3.34 11.06 12.01
CA GLU A 35 3.88 9.76 12.43
C GLU A 35 5.26 9.49 11.83
N ALA A 36 5.47 9.87 10.57
CA ALA A 36 6.78 9.78 9.91
C ALA A 36 7.85 10.57 10.67
N LYS A 37 7.53 11.77 11.18
CA LYS A 37 8.46 12.56 12.01
C LYS A 37 8.83 11.83 13.30
N LYS A 38 7.86 11.21 13.97
CA LYS A 38 8.11 10.44 15.20
C LYS A 38 9.00 9.22 14.93
N ALA A 39 8.70 8.47 13.87
CA ALA A 39 9.49 7.33 13.44
C ALA A 39 10.93 7.74 13.10
N ALA A 40 11.12 8.79 12.30
CA ALA A 40 12.44 9.31 11.95
C ALA A 40 13.25 9.75 13.18
N ALA A 41 12.61 10.43 14.14
CA ALA A 41 13.27 10.83 15.39
C ALA A 41 13.70 9.61 16.23
N SER A 42 12.86 8.58 16.30
CA SER A 42 13.20 7.31 16.98
C SER A 42 14.36 6.59 16.30
N ILE A 43 14.34 6.49 14.98
CA ILE A 43 15.41 5.86 14.19
C ILE A 43 16.72 6.62 14.41
N LYS A 44 16.70 7.96 14.36
CA LYS A 44 17.90 8.79 14.60
C LYS A 44 18.47 8.59 16.00
N ARG A 45 17.62 8.42 17.01
CA ARG A 45 18.04 8.22 18.41
C ARG A 45 18.58 6.81 18.67
N ASN A 46 17.98 5.79 18.07
CA ASN A 46 18.23 4.39 18.41
C ASN A 46 19.08 3.65 17.36
N GLY A 47 19.24 4.20 16.16
CA GLY A 47 19.98 3.59 15.05
C GLY A 47 19.33 2.32 14.48
N ARG A 48 18.06 2.04 14.82
CA ARG A 48 17.37 0.79 14.45
C ARG A 48 15.90 1.06 14.08
N LEU A 49 15.39 0.22 13.20
CA LEU A 49 13.99 0.13 12.81
C LEU A 49 13.58 -1.35 12.87
N LEU A 50 12.45 -1.65 13.50
CA LEU A 50 11.85 -2.99 13.50
C LEU A 50 10.52 -2.92 12.79
N LEU A 51 10.38 -3.66 11.68
CA LEU A 51 9.13 -3.82 10.95
C LEU A 51 8.57 -5.21 11.27
N LEU A 52 7.30 -5.27 11.64
CA LEU A 52 6.58 -6.51 11.96
C LEU A 52 5.37 -6.62 11.04
N GLY A 53 5.23 -7.74 10.33
CA GLY A 53 4.13 -7.97 9.40
C GLY A 53 3.84 -9.47 9.24
N MET A 54 2.63 -9.78 8.76
CA MET A 54 2.18 -11.12 8.40
C MET A 54 1.60 -11.15 6.97
N GLY A 55 1.75 -12.27 6.27
CA GLY A 55 1.28 -12.40 4.88
C GLY A 55 2.03 -11.48 3.92
N GLY A 56 1.35 -10.86 2.95
CA GLY A 56 1.96 -9.96 1.98
C GLY A 56 2.73 -8.78 2.60
N SER A 57 2.34 -8.34 3.81
CA SER A 57 3.04 -7.27 4.54
C SER A 57 4.43 -7.66 5.05
N HIS A 58 4.72 -8.97 5.17
CA HIS A 58 6.06 -9.44 5.55
C HIS A 58 7.06 -9.33 4.40
N ALA A 59 6.61 -9.45 3.15
CA ALA A 59 7.47 -9.48 1.97
C ALA A 59 7.87 -8.09 1.45
N VAL A 60 7.33 -7.02 2.04
CA VAL A 60 7.54 -5.62 1.62
C VAL A 60 8.42 -4.82 2.60
N GLY A 61 8.98 -5.50 3.62
CA GLY A 61 9.81 -4.89 4.68
C GLY A 61 11.20 -4.49 4.24
#